data_AF-U1J9J2-F1
#
_entry.id   AF-U1J9J2-F1
#
_cell.length_a   1.000
_cell.length_b   1.000
_cell.length_c   1.000
_cell.angle_alpha   90.00
_cell.angle_beta   90.00
_cell.angle_gamma   90.00
#
_symmetry.space_group_name_H-M   'P 1'
#
loop_
_entity.id
_entity.type
_entity.pdbx_description
1 polymer ?
#
loop_
_entity_poly.entity_id
_entity_poly.type
_entity_poly.pdbx_seq_one_letter_code
_entity_poly.pdbx_strand_id
1 'polypeptide(L)' 'WAMENSIKLEFIKPGSPYQNGFVERFNRSYREEVLDLYLFESLQEVREITDEWLDIYNYERPHDSLGDMTPI' A
#
# COMPACT_ATOMS: atom_id res chain seq x y z
N TRP A 1 0.99 21.43 -8.14
CA TRP A 1 0.59 20.67 -6.93
C TRP A 1 1.74 20.33 -5.97
N ALA A 2 2.70 19.44 -6.28
CA ALA A 2 3.72 19.03 -5.29
C ALA A 2 4.57 20.21 -4.76
N MET A 3 5.03 21.08 -5.67
CA MET A 3 5.74 22.31 -5.30
C MET A 3 4.86 23.28 -4.48
N GLU A 4 3.57 23.41 -4.81
CA GLU A 4 2.63 24.24 -4.05
C GLU A 4 2.42 23.73 -2.62
N ASN A 5 2.53 22.41 -2.41
CA ASN A 5 2.41 21.77 -1.10
C ASN A 5 3.76 21.55 -0.41
N SER A 6 4.86 22.14 -0.92
CA SER A 6 6.21 21.98 -0.38
C SER A 6 6.69 20.51 -0.28
N ILE A 7 6.19 19.65 -1.16
CA ILE A 7 6.57 18.24 -1.23
C ILE A 7 7.75 18.09 -2.19
N LYS A 8 8.87 17.56 -1.69
CA LYS A 8 10.03 17.20 -2.51
C LYS A 8 9.72 15.91 -3.28
N LEU A 9 9.88 15.95 -4.60
CA LEU A 9 9.80 14.76 -5.44
C LEU A 9 11.15 14.03 -5.46
N GLU A 10 11.16 12.77 -5.07
CA GLU A 10 12.30 11.88 -5.27
C GLU A 10 11.93 10.78 -6.25
N PHE A 11 12.71 10.67 -7.33
CA PHE A 11 12.52 9.66 -8.35
C PHE A 11 13.49 8.50 -8.12
N ILE A 12 13.02 7.28 -8.40
CA ILE A 12 13.90 6.11 -8.44
C ILE A 12 14.96 6.28 -9.54
N LYS A 13 16.14 5.71 -9.30
CA LYS A 13 17.20 5.67 -10.30
C LYS A 13 16.81 4.69 -11.42
N PRO A 14 17.06 5.03 -12.69
CA PRO A 14 16.89 4.08 -13.78
C PRO A 14 17.62 2.76 -13.51
N GLY A 15 16.95 1.64 -13.74
CA GLY A 15 17.51 0.30 -13.50
C GLY A 15 17.64 -0.09 -12.03
N SER A 16 17.02 0.64 -11.09
CA SER A 16 17.06 0.33 -9.64
C SER A 16 15.69 -0.05 -9.09
N PRO A 17 15.09 -1.19 -9.50
CA PRO A 17 13.75 -1.60 -9.08
C PRO A 17 13.61 -1.78 -7.57
N TYR A 18 14.69 -2.17 -6.89
CA TYR A 18 14.72 -2.33 -5.43
C TYR A 18 14.35 -1.06 -4.64
N GLN A 19 14.51 0.14 -5.23
CA GLN A 19 14.12 1.39 -4.60
C GLN A 19 12.60 1.56 -4.47
N ASN A 20 11.83 0.77 -5.22
CA ASN A 20 10.37 0.77 -5.22
C ASN A 20 9.77 -0.42 -4.45
N GLY A 21 10.61 -1.24 -3.79
CA GLY A 21 10.18 -2.52 -3.23
C GLY A 21 9.08 -2.41 -2.16
N PHE A 22 9.01 -1.30 -1.42
CA PHE A 22 7.97 -1.08 -0.41
C PHE A 22 6.57 -0.99 -1.04
N VAL A 23 6.38 -0.13 -2.05
CA VAL A 23 5.07 0.02 -2.70
C VAL A 23 4.73 -1.21 -3.55
N GLU A 24 5.73 -1.88 -4.12
CA GLU A 24 5.52 -3.14 -4.84
C GLU A 24 5.01 -4.24 -3.92
N ARG A 25 5.57 -4.38 -2.72
CA ARG A 25 5.09 -5.34 -1.71
C ARG A 25 3.68 -4.99 -1.24
N PHE A 26 3.40 -3.72 -0.99
CA PHE A 26 2.06 -3.24 -0.63
C PHE A 26 1.05 -3.61 -1.72
N ASN A 27 1.32 -3.23 -2.97
CA ASN A 27 0.42 -3.49 -4.10
C ASN A 27 0.19 -4.98 -4.33
N ARG A 28 1.22 -5.81 -4.17
CA ARG A 28 1.07 -7.28 -4.25
C ARG A 28 0.13 -7.80 -3.17
N SER A 29 0.32 -7.39 -1.92
CA SER A 29 -0.54 -7.82 -0.80
C SER A 29 -1.99 -7.37 -1.02
N TYR A 30 -2.19 -6.12 -1.41
CA TYR A 30 -3.52 -5.58 -1.72
C TYR A 30 -4.18 -6.32 -2.90
N ARG A 31 -3.42 -6.67 -3.93
CA ARG A 31 -3.93 -7.46 -5.06
C ARG A 31 -4.41 -8.84 -4.59
N GLU A 32 -3.54 -9.57 -3.92
CA GLU A 32 -3.78 -10.96 -3.50
C GLU A 32 -4.90 -11.07 -2.46
N GLU A 33 -5.03 -10.06 -1.59
CA GLU A 33 -5.90 -10.13 -0.40
C GLU A 33 -7.19 -9.31 -0.53
N VAL A 34 -7.29 -8.43 -1.51
CA VAL A 34 -8.52 -7.64 -1.75
C VAL A 34 -8.99 -7.87 -3.17
N LEU A 35 -8.19 -7.50 -4.17
CA LEU A 35 -8.68 -7.48 -5.55
C LEU A 35 -8.92 -8.87 -6.14
N ASP A 36 -8.20 -9.89 -5.69
CA ASP A 36 -8.36 -11.28 -6.14
C ASP A 36 -9.36 -12.08 -5.28
N LEU A 37 -9.64 -11.65 -4.04
CA LEU A 37 -10.55 -12.35 -3.13
C LEU A 37 -12.03 -11.97 -3.32
N TYR A 38 -12.29 -10.76 -3.80
CA TYR A 38 -13.65 -10.21 -3.88
C TYR A 38 -14.07 -9.95 -5.32
N LEU A 39 -15.35 -10.20 -5.62
CA LEU A 39 -16.01 -9.69 -6.82
C LEU A 39 -16.86 -8.50 -6.41
N PHE A 40 -16.53 -7.32 -6.92
CA PHE A 40 -17.21 -6.08 -6.53
C PHE A 40 -18.37 -5.74 -7.45
N GLU A 41 -19.45 -5.24 -6.88
CA GLU A 41 -20.64 -4.75 -7.58
C GLU A 41 -20.60 -3.21 -7.76
N SER A 42 -19.81 -2.50 -6.96
CA SER A 42 -19.68 -1.04 -7.06
C SER A 42 -18.33 -0.50 -6.59
N LEU A 43 -18.01 0.74 -6.99
CA LEU A 43 -16.83 1.44 -6.46
C LEU A 43 -16.95 1.79 -4.97
N GLN A 44 -18.17 1.89 -4.44
CA GLN A 44 -18.38 2.16 -3.02
C GLN A 44 -17.95 0.96 -2.19
N GLU A 45 -18.35 -0.24 -2.61
CA GLU A 45 -17.96 -1.50 -1.98
C GLU A 45 -16.43 -1.70 -2.00
N VAL A 46 -15.77 -1.40 -3.14
CA VAL A 46 -14.31 -1.44 -3.20
C VAL A 46 -13.70 -0.56 -2.12
N ARG A 47 -14.15 0.71 -1.99
CA ARG A 47 -13.61 1.66 -1.02
C ARG A 47 -13.78 1.17 0.41
N GLU A 48 -14.95 0.67 0.77
CA GLU A 48 -15.24 0.18 2.12
C GLU A 48 -14.33 -0.99 2.50
N ILE A 49 -14.18 -1.97 1.60
CA ILE A 49 -13.29 -3.11 1.82
C ILE A 49 -11.82 -2.68 1.85
N THR A 50 -11.42 -1.74 0.99
CA THR A 50 -10.06 -1.17 1.00
C THR A 50 -9.76 -0.48 2.32
N ASP A 51 -10.68 0.32 2.86
CA ASP A 51 -10.48 1.07 4.10
C ASP A 51 -10.33 0.11 5.28
N GLU A 52 -11.17 -0.91 5.38
CA GLU A 52 -11.04 -1.96 6.41
C GLU A 52 -9.70 -2.72 6.29
N TRP A 53 -9.32 -3.10 5.07
CA TRP A 53 -8.04 -3.77 4.84
C TRP A 53 -6.83 -2.88 5.17
N LEU A 54 -6.91 -1.57 4.90
CA LEU A 54 -5.87 -0.60 5.25
C LEU A 54 -5.70 -0.46 6.75
N ASP A 55 -6.78 -0.50 7.53
CA ASP A 55 -6.71 -0.47 8.99
C ASP A 55 -5.97 -1.70 9.51
N ILE A 56 -6.33 -2.90 9.02
CA ILE A 56 -5.63 -4.14 9.37
C ILE A 56 -4.16 -4.07 8.96
N TYR A 57 -3.86 -3.65 7.72
CA TYR A 57 -2.49 -3.58 7.21
C TYR A 57 -1.62 -2.62 8.04
N ASN A 58 -2.16 -1.47 8.46
CA ASN A 58 -1.37 -0.43 9.12
C ASN A 58 -1.29 -0.57 10.64
N TYR A 59 -2.29 -1.18 11.30
CA TYR A 59 -2.40 -1.20 12.76
C TYR A 59 -2.38 -2.60 13.37
N GLU A 60 -2.50 -3.66 12.57
CA GLU A 60 -2.57 -5.03 13.08
C GLU A 60 -1.54 -5.97 12.46
N ARG A 61 -1.20 -5.80 11.17
CA ARG A 61 -0.26 -6.67 10.47
C ARG A 61 1.18 -6.44 10.97
N PRO A 62 1.85 -7.48 11.51
CA PRO A 62 3.28 -7.39 11.79
C PRO A 62 4.07 -7.47 10.48
N HIS A 63 5.15 -6.68 10.40
CA HIS A 63 6.09 -6.70 9.27
C HIS A 63 7.50 -7.07 9.73
N ASP A 64 8.07 -8.14 9.18
CA ASP A 64 9.44 -8.58 9.49
C ASP A 64 10.48 -7.45 9.32
N SER A 65 10.31 -6.59 8.30
CA SER A 65 11.19 -5.45 8.04
C SER A 65 11.15 -4.38 9.13
N LEU A 66 10.11 -4.40 9.97
CA LEU A 66 9.91 -3.52 11.13
C LEU A 66 10.13 -4.26 12.45
N GLY A 67 10.68 -5.48 12.43
CA GLY A 67 10.87 -6.28 13.64
C GLY A 67 9.55 -6.76 14.25
N ASP A 68 8.65 -7.24 13.40
CA ASP A 68 7.31 -7.72 13.75
C ASP A 68 6.37 -6.65 14.34
N MET A 69 6.70 -5.37 14.12
CA MET A 69 5.82 -4.24 14.42
C MET A 69 4.92 -3.90 13.25
N THR A 70 3.86 -3.15 13.55
CA THR A 70 2.93 -2.56 12.58
C THR A 70 3.53 -1.30 11.95
N PRO A 71 3.06 -0.89 10.76
CA PRO A 71 3.53 0.35 10.12
C PRO A 71 3.24 1.63 10.91
N ILE A 72 2.12 1.66 11.66
CA ILE A 72 1.71 2.75 12.55
C ILE A 72 1.66 2.23 13.99
#